data_AF-A0AA46X0M3-F1
#
_entry.id   AF-A0AA46X0M3-F1
#
_cell.length_a   1.000
_cell.length_b   1.000
_cell.length_c   1.000
_cell.angle_alpha   90.00
_cell.angle_beta   90.00
_cell.angle_gamma   90.00
#
_symmetry.space_group_name_H-M   'P 1'
#
loop_
_entity.id
_entity.type
_entity.pdbx_description
1 polymer ?
#
loop_
_entity_poly.entity_id
_entity_poly.type
_entity_poly.pdbx_seq_one_letter_code
_entity_poly.pdbx_strand_id
1 'polypeptide(L)'
;MTDSGSSSLSERPVVIESAITPIGRNAQDFTGTVTTALECLAAGASIIHYRHDSRLDPDEALVEMRRIGHAVLDKEPSAILYPGSLPGPSFPDRVAHFRPLATTGTIGMFPLNPGSVMMAGYDSRGFPVTTDRVGVTFDDAQRVVRLSDEIGVPLTIGVHEPGNLRFALWRVPCE
;
A
#
# COMPACT_ATOMS: atom_id res chain seq x y z
N MET A 1 8.93 -33.90 -23.04
CA MET A 1 7.97 -34.12 -21.94
C MET A 1 7.97 -32.88 -21.08
N THR A 2 7.09 -31.92 -21.37
CA THR A 2 6.85 -30.77 -20.50
C THR A 2 5.74 -31.15 -19.55
N ASP A 3 6.10 -31.45 -18.32
CA ASP A 3 5.16 -31.63 -17.23
C ASP A 3 4.53 -30.26 -16.95
N SER A 4 3.38 -30.01 -17.58
CA SER A 4 2.51 -28.88 -17.26
C SER A 4 1.68 -29.29 -16.06
N GLY A 5 2.35 -29.38 -14.90
CA GLY A 5 1.72 -29.60 -13.60
C GLY A 5 0.76 -28.44 -13.31
N SER A 6 -0.46 -28.57 -13.81
CA SER A 6 -1.59 -27.73 -13.41
C SER A 6 -1.91 -28.05 -11.97
N SER A 7 -1.21 -27.41 -11.01
CA SER A 7 -1.67 -27.42 -9.62
C SER A 7 -3.13 -26.97 -9.62
N SER A 8 -3.98 -27.73 -8.93
CA SER A 8 -5.37 -27.31 -8.82
C SER A 8 -5.43 -25.95 -8.13
N LEU A 9 -6.40 -25.09 -8.47
CA LEU A 9 -6.57 -23.80 -7.80
C LEU A 9 -6.73 -23.97 -6.28
N SER A 10 -7.24 -25.12 -5.82
CA SER A 10 -7.39 -25.51 -4.42
C SER A 10 -6.07 -25.84 -3.70
N GLU A 11 -4.97 -26.08 -4.41
CA GLU A 11 -3.65 -26.38 -3.83
C GLU A 11 -2.75 -25.14 -3.76
N ARG A 12 -3.19 -24.00 -4.30
CA ARG A 12 -2.40 -22.76 -4.22
C ARG A 12 -2.56 -22.12 -2.84
N PRO A 13 -1.46 -21.70 -2.19
CA PRO A 13 -1.56 -20.97 -0.94
C PRO A 13 -2.34 -19.67 -1.14
N VAL A 14 -3.23 -19.36 -0.20
CA VAL A 14 -3.95 -18.09 -0.17
C VAL A 14 -3.07 -17.04 0.51
N VAL A 15 -2.88 -15.90 -0.15
CA VAL A 15 -2.23 -14.73 0.43
C VAL A 15 -3.30 -13.87 1.08
N ILE A 16 -3.15 -13.58 2.36
CA ILE A 16 -4.08 -12.75 3.12
C ILE A 16 -3.42 -11.41 3.41
N GLU A 17 -4.03 -10.34 2.91
CA GLU A 17 -3.67 -8.97 3.24
C GLU A 17 -4.69 -8.38 4.24
N SER A 18 -4.19 -7.71 5.28
CA SER A 18 -5.01 -6.97 6.23
C SER A 18 -4.74 -5.48 6.12
N ALA A 19 -5.76 -4.71 5.70
CA ALA A 19 -5.77 -3.25 5.77
C ALA A 19 -6.30 -2.82 7.14
N ILE A 20 -5.41 -2.44 8.05
CA ILE A 20 -5.73 -2.34 9.48
C ILE A 20 -6.14 -0.94 9.94
N THR A 21 -5.91 0.08 9.12
CA THR A 21 -6.26 1.47 9.47
C THR A 21 -7.54 1.91 8.75
N PRO A 22 -8.66 2.13 9.47
CA PRO A 22 -9.92 2.51 8.85
C PRO A 22 -9.89 3.92 8.24
N ILE A 23 -10.51 4.08 7.07
CA ILE A 23 -10.71 5.39 6.41
C ILE A 23 -11.82 6.15 7.15
N GLY A 24 -11.57 7.42 7.50
CA GLY A 24 -12.60 8.32 8.06
C GLY A 24 -12.96 8.09 9.55
N ARG A 25 -12.18 7.29 10.28
CA ARG A 25 -12.26 7.17 11.75
C ARG A 25 -10.98 7.69 12.40
N ASN A 26 -10.96 7.81 13.73
CA ASN A 26 -9.79 8.21 14.50
C ASN A 26 -8.56 7.42 14.05
N ALA A 27 -7.49 8.12 13.69
CA ALA A 27 -6.22 7.51 13.34
C ALA A 27 -5.75 6.62 14.50
N GLN A 28 -5.28 5.41 14.18
CA GLN A 28 -4.60 4.57 15.16
C GLN A 28 -3.25 5.23 15.46
N ASP A 29 -2.88 5.26 16.74
CA ASP A 29 -1.52 5.64 17.12
C ASP A 29 -0.55 4.48 16.85
N PHE A 30 0.73 4.75 17.07
CA PHE A 30 1.80 3.74 17.02
C PHE A 30 1.43 2.42 17.71
N THR A 31 0.94 2.47 18.96
CA THR A 31 0.67 1.27 19.75
C THR A 31 -0.49 0.47 19.16
N GLY A 32 -1.60 1.14 18.84
CA GLY A 32 -2.76 0.50 18.23
C GLY A 32 -2.42 -0.14 16.88
N THR A 33 -1.60 0.53 16.08
CA THR A 33 -1.17 0.01 14.77
C THR A 33 -0.31 -1.25 14.91
N VAL A 34 0.71 -1.23 15.79
CA VAL A 34 1.58 -2.39 16.01
C VAL A 34 0.81 -3.57 16.59
N THR A 35 -0.05 -3.35 17.60
CA THR A 35 -0.87 -4.42 18.18
C THR A 35 -1.78 -5.05 17.14
N THR A 36 -2.52 -4.24 16.38
CA THR A 36 -3.43 -4.75 15.34
C THR A 36 -2.67 -5.50 14.25
N ALA A 37 -1.50 -5.00 13.83
CA ALA A 37 -0.66 -5.68 12.84
C ALA A 37 -0.24 -7.08 13.32
N LEU A 38 0.28 -7.19 14.54
CA LEU A 38 0.71 -8.47 15.11
C LEU A 38 -0.46 -9.44 15.33
N GLU A 39 -1.63 -8.95 15.74
CA GLU A 39 -2.84 -9.76 15.86
C GLU A 39 -3.31 -10.31 14.50
N CYS A 40 -3.30 -9.48 13.45
CA CYS A 40 -3.62 -9.92 12.08
C CYS A 40 -2.60 -10.95 11.55
N LEU A 41 -1.31 -10.75 11.80
CA LEU A 41 -0.26 -11.70 11.41
C LEU A 41 -0.43 -13.03 12.14
N ALA A 42 -0.68 -13.01 13.45
CA ALA A 42 -0.97 -14.22 14.24
C ALA A 42 -2.25 -14.94 13.78
N ALA A 43 -3.21 -14.22 13.20
CA ALA A 43 -4.43 -14.78 12.62
C ALA A 43 -4.24 -15.33 11.19
N GLY A 44 -3.04 -15.22 10.60
CA GLY A 44 -2.71 -15.78 9.30
C GLY A 44 -2.58 -14.77 8.15
N ALA A 45 -2.62 -13.47 8.43
CA ALA A 45 -2.22 -12.48 7.44
C ALA A 45 -0.73 -12.62 7.13
N SER A 46 -0.35 -12.38 5.87
CA SER A 46 1.05 -12.31 5.44
C SER A 46 1.46 -10.88 5.04
N ILE A 47 0.47 -10.03 4.76
CA ILE A 47 0.67 -8.64 4.33
C ILE A 47 -0.14 -7.71 5.24
N ILE A 48 0.49 -6.63 5.72
CA ILE A 48 -0.19 -5.57 6.47
C ILE A 48 -0.09 -4.26 5.70
N HIS A 49 -1.25 -3.70 5.39
CA HIS A 49 -1.41 -2.34 4.90
C HIS A 49 -1.88 -1.46 6.05
N TYR A 50 -1.14 -0.41 6.34
CA TYR A 50 -1.45 0.52 7.42
C TYR A 50 -1.32 1.96 6.97
N ARG A 51 -1.79 2.90 7.80
CA ARG A 51 -1.46 4.33 7.66
C ARG A 51 -0.83 4.80 8.96
N HIS A 52 0.04 5.80 8.85
CA HIS A 52 0.52 6.54 10.00
C HIS A 52 -0.62 7.35 10.65
N ASP A 53 -0.36 7.85 11.86
CA ASP A 53 -1.25 8.79 12.52
C ASP A 53 -1.37 10.07 11.68
N SER A 54 -2.59 10.35 11.21
CA SER A 54 -2.87 11.47 10.31
C SER A 54 -2.71 12.85 10.97
N ARG A 55 -2.47 12.91 12.28
CA ARG A 55 -2.20 14.14 13.04
C ARG A 55 -0.73 14.58 12.94
N LEU A 56 0.16 13.68 12.55
CA LEU A 56 1.59 13.93 12.45
C LEU A 56 1.93 14.72 11.18
N ASP A 57 2.98 15.54 11.26
CA ASP A 57 3.59 16.12 10.07
C ASP A 57 4.34 15.05 9.25
N PRO A 58 4.78 15.35 8.01
CA PRO A 58 5.46 14.36 7.17
C PRO A 58 6.72 13.72 7.77
N ASP A 59 7.52 14.48 8.54
CA ASP A 59 8.77 13.99 9.12
C ASP A 59 8.49 13.10 10.32
N GLU A 60 7.55 13.52 11.17
CA GLU A 60 7.05 12.71 12.29
C GLU A 60 6.39 11.41 11.80
N ALA A 61 5.58 11.49 10.74
CA ALA A 61 4.94 10.35 10.11
C ALA A 61 5.96 9.34 9.56
N LEU A 62 7.04 9.81 8.91
CA LEU A 62 8.12 8.94 8.45
C LEU A 62 8.82 8.23 9.62
N VAL A 63 9.09 8.96 10.71
CA VAL A 63 9.66 8.37 11.93
C VAL A 63 8.73 7.31 12.52
N GLU A 64 7.43 7.58 12.59
CA GLU A 64 6.44 6.64 13.09
C GLU A 64 6.37 5.38 12.22
N MET A 65 6.23 5.51 10.90
CA MET A 65 6.22 4.37 9.97
C MET A 65 7.46 3.50 10.12
N ARG A 66 8.64 4.13 10.24
CA ARG A 66 9.89 3.40 10.46
C ARG A 66 9.87 2.63 11.79
N ARG A 67 9.34 3.24 12.85
CA ARG A 67 9.21 2.58 14.16
C ARG A 67 8.22 1.42 14.10
N ILE A 68 7.09 1.58 13.41
CA ILE A 68 6.09 0.52 13.22
C ILE A 68 6.74 -0.65 12.48
N GLY A 69 7.44 -0.37 11.38
CA GLY A 69 8.12 -1.38 10.58
C GLY A 69 9.09 -2.23 11.41
N HIS A 70 9.98 -1.59 12.17
CA HIS A 70 10.89 -2.33 13.07
C HIS A 70 10.12 -3.13 14.12
N ALA A 71 9.15 -2.52 14.81
CA ALA A 71 8.42 -3.18 15.89
C ALA A 71 7.68 -4.45 15.42
N VAL A 72 7.16 -4.44 14.19
CA VAL A 72 6.48 -5.60 13.61
C VAL A 72 7.48 -6.62 13.06
N LEU A 73 8.47 -6.20 12.26
CA LEU A 73 9.42 -7.11 11.62
C LEU A 73 10.40 -7.75 12.60
N ASP A 74 10.67 -7.14 13.75
CA ASP A 74 11.44 -7.76 14.84
C ASP A 74 10.71 -8.98 15.44
N LYS A 75 9.38 -9.04 15.31
CA LYS A 75 8.54 -10.14 15.81
C LYS A 75 8.15 -11.11 14.71
N GLU A 76 7.85 -10.59 13.52
CA GLU A 76 7.42 -11.36 12.35
C GLU A 76 8.28 -10.99 11.12
N PRO A 77 9.52 -11.51 11.03
CA PRO A 77 10.47 -11.09 9.99
C PRO A 77 10.05 -11.42 8.56
N SER A 78 9.11 -12.34 8.38
CA SER A 78 8.57 -12.72 7.07
C SER A 78 7.36 -11.89 6.65
N ALA A 79 6.85 -11.01 7.51
CA ALA A 79 5.71 -10.17 7.17
C ALA A 79 6.08 -9.15 6.08
N ILE A 80 5.12 -8.85 5.21
CA ILE A 80 5.26 -7.77 4.24
C ILE A 80 4.45 -6.58 4.74
N LEU A 81 5.11 -5.45 4.91
CA LEU A 81 4.48 -4.20 5.36
C LEU A 81 4.50 -3.18 4.22
N TYR A 82 3.42 -2.43 4.07
CA TYR A 82 3.45 -1.20 3.28
C TYR A 82 2.50 -0.15 3.84
N PRO A 83 2.98 1.09 4.05
CA PRO A 83 2.15 2.20 4.51
C PRO A 83 1.43 2.86 3.34
N GLY A 84 0.29 3.49 3.62
CA GLY A 84 -0.32 4.47 2.74
C GLY A 84 0.50 5.77 2.64
N SER A 85 0.06 6.67 1.76
CA SER A 85 0.77 7.92 1.47
C SER A 85 0.90 8.88 2.66
N LEU A 86 1.98 9.67 2.65
CA LEU A 86 2.17 10.84 3.52
C LEU A 86 1.17 11.96 3.22
N PRO A 87 0.96 12.91 4.15
CA PRO A 87 0.35 14.19 3.83
C PRO A 87 1.27 15.00 2.92
N GLY A 88 0.70 15.73 1.96
CA GLY A 88 1.51 16.57 1.08
C GLY A 88 0.70 17.24 -0.04
N PRO A 89 1.12 18.45 -0.48
CA PRO A 89 0.44 19.18 -1.54
C PRO A 89 0.65 18.55 -2.92
N SER A 90 1.80 17.91 -3.16
CA SER A 90 2.11 17.26 -4.44
C SER A 90 2.24 15.73 -4.30
N PHE A 91 2.17 15.02 -5.43
CA PHE A 91 2.42 13.58 -5.44
C PHE A 91 3.84 13.21 -4.96
N PRO A 92 4.92 13.89 -5.40
CA PRO A 92 6.26 13.67 -4.85
C PRO A 92 6.34 13.74 -3.33
N ASP A 93 5.65 14.70 -2.70
CA ASP A 93 5.63 14.83 -1.23
C ASP A 93 4.96 13.62 -0.57
N ARG A 94 3.83 13.19 -1.14
CA ARG A 94 3.03 12.06 -0.64
C ARG A 94 3.76 10.72 -0.70
N VAL A 95 4.74 10.56 -1.60
CA VAL A 95 5.55 9.34 -1.77
C VAL A 95 7.00 9.49 -1.30
N ALA A 96 7.37 10.62 -0.69
CA ALA A 96 8.75 10.90 -0.28
C ALA A 96 9.33 9.86 0.71
N HIS A 97 8.47 9.20 1.49
CA HIS A 97 8.83 8.15 2.44
C HIS A 97 9.24 6.81 1.80
N PHE A 98 8.91 6.53 0.53
CA PHE A 98 9.14 5.21 -0.07
C PHE A 98 10.62 4.80 -0.04
N ARG A 99 11.52 5.67 -0.51
CA ARG A 99 12.96 5.35 -0.51
C ARG A 99 13.52 5.22 0.91
N PRO A 100 13.33 6.19 1.84
CA PRO A 100 13.79 6.06 3.22
C PRO A 100 13.33 4.77 3.92
N LEU A 101 12.06 4.37 3.75
CA LEU A 101 11.54 3.15 4.37
C LEU A 101 12.10 1.89 3.72
N ALA A 102 12.16 1.84 2.39
CA ALA A 102 12.73 0.70 1.69
C ALA A 102 14.22 0.49 2.01
N THR A 103 15.02 1.56 2.05
CA THR A 103 16.45 1.48 2.40
C THR A 103 16.69 1.00 3.83
N THR A 104 15.72 1.17 4.73
CA THR A 104 15.79 0.66 6.11
C THR A 104 15.19 -0.74 6.26
N GLY A 105 14.67 -1.35 5.19
CA GLY A 105 14.06 -2.67 5.21
C GLY A 105 12.74 -2.72 6.00
N THR A 106 12.10 -1.56 6.23
CA THR A 106 10.88 -1.46 7.07
C THR A 106 9.58 -1.64 6.29
N ILE A 107 9.67 -1.80 4.97
CA ILE A 107 8.56 -2.06 4.06
C ILE A 107 8.97 -3.06 2.98
N GLY A 108 8.00 -3.83 2.49
CA GLY A 108 8.21 -4.84 1.45
C GLY A 108 7.50 -4.56 0.14
N MET A 109 6.66 -3.51 0.05
CA MET A 109 5.96 -3.12 -1.18
C MET A 109 5.78 -1.60 -1.26
N PHE A 110 5.62 -1.07 -2.48
CA PHE A 110 5.14 0.29 -2.70
C PHE A 110 3.69 0.28 -3.22
N PRO A 111 2.78 1.04 -2.59
CA PRO A 111 1.43 1.21 -3.12
C PRO A 111 1.39 2.19 -4.28
N LEU A 112 0.70 1.80 -5.36
CA LEU A 112 0.45 2.63 -6.52
C LEU A 112 -1.02 2.52 -6.95
N ASN A 113 -1.72 3.65 -6.97
CA ASN A 113 -3.05 3.77 -7.56
C ASN A 113 -2.91 4.57 -8.87
N PRO A 114 -2.68 3.93 -10.03
CA PRO A 114 -2.34 4.62 -11.26
C PRO A 114 -3.58 5.26 -11.89
N GLY A 115 -3.50 6.52 -12.31
CA GLY A 115 -4.63 7.23 -12.93
C GLY A 115 -5.51 7.94 -11.91
N SER A 116 -6.68 8.42 -12.35
CA SER A 116 -7.61 9.19 -11.51
C SER A 116 -8.91 8.44 -11.31
N VAL A 117 -9.40 8.46 -10.07
CA VAL A 117 -10.72 7.95 -9.70
C VAL A 117 -11.56 9.07 -9.09
N MET A 118 -12.86 9.02 -9.32
CA MET A 118 -13.81 9.82 -8.57
C MET A 118 -14.35 8.96 -7.42
N MET A 119 -14.15 9.42 -6.19
CA MET A 119 -14.75 8.83 -5.01
C MET A 119 -15.92 9.69 -4.56
N ALA A 120 -17.05 9.06 -4.25
CA ALA A 120 -18.20 9.75 -3.69
C ALA A 120 -18.19 9.64 -2.15
N GLY A 121 -18.42 10.77 -1.47
CA GLY A 121 -18.91 10.73 -0.10
C GLY A 121 -20.42 10.52 -0.09
N TYR A 122 -20.92 9.80 0.91
CA TYR A 122 -22.34 9.45 1.02
C TYR A 122 -23.00 10.10 2.25
N ASP A 123 -24.23 10.58 2.10
CA ASP A 123 -25.04 11.06 3.23
C ASP A 123 -25.56 9.90 4.11
N SER A 124 -26.26 10.22 5.20
CA SER A 124 -26.83 9.23 6.11
C SER A 124 -27.89 8.32 5.47
N ARG A 125 -28.36 8.63 4.27
CA ARG A 125 -29.30 7.83 3.47
C ARG A 125 -28.59 7.07 2.35
N GLY A 126 -27.28 7.22 2.21
CA GLY A 126 -26.48 6.57 1.17
C GLY A 126 -26.48 7.29 -0.18
N PHE A 127 -26.89 8.55 -0.26
CA PHE A 127 -26.81 9.32 -1.51
C PHE A 127 -25.43 9.97 -1.68
N PRO A 128 -24.85 9.98 -2.90
CA PRO A 128 -23.64 10.74 -3.20
C PRO A 128 -23.84 12.24 -2.94
N VAL A 129 -23.00 12.85 -2.12
CA VAL A 129 -23.09 14.27 -1.74
C VAL A 129 -21.81 15.06 -1.94
N THR A 130 -20.67 14.38 -2.05
CA THR A 130 -19.38 14.99 -2.37
C THR A 130 -18.66 14.16 -3.42
N THR A 131 -17.78 14.79 -4.18
CA THR A 131 -16.89 14.09 -5.11
C THR A 131 -15.45 14.47 -4.81
N ASP A 132 -14.67 13.49 -4.36
CA ASP A 132 -13.23 13.64 -4.23
C ASP A 132 -12.57 12.99 -5.44
N ARG A 133 -11.91 13.81 -6.26
CA ARG A 133 -11.03 13.29 -7.30
C ARG A 133 -9.70 12.93 -6.67
N VAL A 134 -9.42 11.64 -6.58
CA VAL A 134 -8.15 11.12 -6.08
C VAL A 134 -7.43 10.43 -7.22
N GLY A 135 -6.17 10.73 -7.41
CA GLY A 135 -5.44 10.17 -8.53
C GLY A 135 -4.06 10.75 -8.74
N VAL A 136 -3.36 10.11 -9.66
CA VAL A 136 -2.01 10.46 -10.09
C VAL A 136 -1.96 10.52 -11.62
N THR A 137 -1.04 11.31 -12.15
CA THR A 137 -0.78 11.32 -13.60
C THR A 137 -0.01 10.06 -14.03
N PHE A 138 0.14 9.81 -15.34
CA PHE A 138 1.02 8.75 -15.81
C PHE A 138 2.49 9.01 -15.45
N ASP A 139 2.92 10.27 -15.41
CA ASP A 139 4.28 10.65 -15.03
C ASP A 139 4.55 10.34 -13.55
N ASP A 140 3.58 10.65 -12.69
CA ASP A 140 3.60 10.28 -11.27
C ASP A 140 3.67 8.76 -11.09
N ALA A 141 2.83 8.00 -11.81
CA ALA A 141 2.85 6.55 -11.76
C ALA A 141 4.19 5.97 -12.24
N GLN A 142 4.74 6.50 -13.34
CA GLN A 142 6.04 6.10 -13.87
C GLN A 142 7.16 6.36 -12.87
N ARG A 143 7.09 7.44 -12.08
CA ARG A 143 8.07 7.73 -11.03
C ARG A 143 8.15 6.61 -9.99
N VAL A 144 7.00 6.09 -9.56
CA VAL A 144 6.95 4.98 -8.58
C VAL A 144 7.41 3.66 -9.22
N VAL A 145 7.04 3.39 -10.47
CA VAL A 145 7.52 2.22 -11.21
C VAL A 145 9.05 2.22 -11.33
N ARG A 146 9.64 3.36 -11.73
CA ARG A 146 11.11 3.49 -11.82
C ARG A 146 11.78 3.32 -10.46
N LEU A 147 11.19 3.86 -9.39
CA LEU A 147 11.71 3.70 -8.04
C LEU A 147 11.66 2.24 -7.56
N SER A 148 10.58 1.53 -7.88
CA SER A 148 10.40 0.10 -7.62
C SER A 148 11.47 -0.74 -8.33
N ASP A 149 11.70 -0.47 -9.61
CA ASP A 149 12.74 -1.12 -10.40
C ASP A 149 14.16 -0.83 -9.87
N GLU A 150 14.44 0.43 -9.53
CA GLU A 150 15.73 0.86 -9.01
C GLU A 150 16.08 0.21 -7.65
N ILE A 151 15.11 0.11 -6.74
CA ILE A 151 15.34 -0.40 -5.37
C ILE A 151 15.09 -1.91 -5.28
N GLY A 152 14.37 -2.51 -6.22
CA GLY A 152 13.98 -3.92 -6.17
C GLY A 152 12.84 -4.23 -5.20
N VAL A 153 12.01 -3.23 -4.87
CA VAL A 153 10.81 -3.41 -4.02
C VAL A 153 9.58 -3.53 -4.91
N PRO A 154 8.77 -4.60 -4.78
CA PRO A 154 7.60 -4.81 -5.64
C PRO A 154 6.49 -3.78 -5.43
N LEU A 155 5.61 -3.66 -6.42
CA LEU A 155 4.42 -2.81 -6.36
C LEU A 155 3.19 -3.58 -5.89
N THR A 156 2.31 -2.92 -5.15
CA THR A 156 0.88 -3.26 -5.08
C THR A 156 0.10 -2.23 -5.88
N ILE A 157 -0.70 -2.70 -6.84
CA ILE A 157 -1.44 -1.83 -7.79
C ILE A 157 -2.92 -1.85 -7.43
N GLY A 158 -3.44 -0.71 -6.99
CA GLY A 158 -4.87 -0.53 -6.77
C GLY A 158 -5.61 -0.31 -8.09
N VAL A 159 -6.62 -1.15 -8.35
CA VAL A 159 -7.49 -1.06 -9.53
C VAL A 159 -8.89 -0.68 -9.08
N HIS A 160 -9.23 0.60 -9.22
CA HIS A 160 -10.55 1.15 -8.83
C HIS A 160 -11.47 1.33 -10.04
N GLU A 161 -10.89 1.49 -11.23
CA GLU A 161 -11.61 1.61 -12.49
C GLU A 161 -10.86 0.92 -13.65
N PRO A 162 -11.51 0.61 -14.79
CA PRO A 162 -10.89 -0.14 -15.89
C PRO A 162 -9.62 0.51 -16.47
N GLY A 163 -9.48 1.85 -16.38
CA GLY A 163 -8.26 2.55 -16.77
C GLY A 163 -7.03 2.11 -15.97
N ASN A 164 -7.17 1.87 -14.67
CA ASN A 164 -6.08 1.42 -13.81
C ASN A 164 -5.62 -0.01 -14.20
N LEU A 165 -6.56 -0.87 -14.60
CA LEU A 165 -6.23 -2.24 -15.06
C LEU A 165 -5.39 -2.21 -16.34
N ARG A 166 -5.69 -1.28 -17.27
CA ARG A 166 -4.87 -1.12 -18.49
C ARG A 166 -3.43 -0.72 -18.18
N PHE A 167 -3.24 0.11 -17.16
CA PHE A 167 -1.91 0.42 -16.64
C PHE A 167 -1.24 -0.84 -16.06
N ALA A 168 -1.94 -1.61 -15.23
CA ALA A 168 -1.38 -2.82 -14.60
C ALA A 168 -1.01 -3.93 -15.61
N LEU A 169 -1.78 -4.03 -16.70
CA LEU A 169 -1.54 -4.98 -17.79
C LEU A 169 -0.53 -4.47 -18.82
N TRP A 170 -0.02 -3.25 -18.66
CA TRP A 170 0.97 -2.69 -19.57
C TRP A 170 2.22 -3.59 -19.59
N ARG A 171 2.40 -4.30 -20.69
CA ARG A 171 3.63 -5.02 -20.97
C ARG A 171 4.55 -4.08 -21.73
N VAL A 172 5.73 -3.81 -21.18
CA VAL A 172 6.88 -3.42 -22.01
C VAL A 172 7.26 -4.69 -22.79
N PRO A 173 7.26 -4.69 -24.13
CA PRO A 173 7.92 -5.75 -24.88
C PRO A 173 9.39 -5.75 -24.45
N CYS A 174 9.87 -6.84 -23.85
CA CYS A 174 11.31 -7.05 -23.77
C CYS A 174 11.80 -7.27 -25.20
N GLU A 175 12.56 -6.30 -25.73
CA GLU A 175 13.46 -6.54 -26.87
C GLU A 175 14.68 -7.35 -26.43
#